data_AF-A0A3G2UZM9-F1
#
_entry.id   AF-A0A3G2UZM9-F1
#
_cell.length_a   1.000
_cell.length_b   1.000
_cell.length_c   1.000
_cell.angle_alpha   90.00
_cell.angle_beta   90.00
_cell.angle_gamma   90.00
#
_symmetry.space_group_name_H-M   'P 1'
#
loop_
_entity.id
_entity.type
_entity.pdbx_description
1 polymer ?
#
loop_
_entity_poly.entity_id
_entity_poly.type
_entity_poly.pdbx_seq_one_letter_code
_entity_poly.pdbx_strand_id
1 'polypeptide(L)' 'MSDHYLNHLREEHARLEAEIEQELRRPVPDQLLVARLKKLKLAAKDRLTAMDRGRAQSSAA' A
#
# COMPACT_ATOMS: atom_id res chain seq x y z
N MET A 1 15.81 -10.08 4.49
CA MET A 1 15.33 -8.75 4.00
C MET A 1 14.60 -8.09 5.14
N SER A 2 15.08 -6.91 5.53
CA SER A 2 14.91 -6.32 6.87
C SER A 2 13.51 -5.78 7.13
N ASP A 3 13.04 -5.91 8.38
CA ASP A 3 11.74 -5.42 8.86
C ASP A 3 11.50 -3.92 8.57
N HIS A 4 12.58 -3.17 8.34
CA HIS A 4 12.55 -1.78 7.86
C HIS A 4 11.78 -1.60 6.55
N TYR A 5 11.87 -2.54 5.61
CA TYR A 5 11.15 -2.44 4.33
C TYR A 5 9.63 -2.65 4.50
N LEU A 6 9.24 -3.56 5.40
CA LEU A 6 7.84 -3.78 5.76
C LEU A 6 7.24 -2.55 6.45
N ASN A 7 7.98 -1.95 7.39
CA ASN A 7 7.55 -0.71 8.03
C ASN A 7 7.38 0.43 7.02
N HIS A 8 8.34 0.60 6.10
CA HIS A 8 8.22 1.60 5.04
C HIS A 8 7.00 1.37 4.15
N LEU A 9 6.72 0.11 3.77
CA LEU A 9 5.53 -0.22 2.97
C LEU A 9 4.21 0.05 3.73
N ARG A 10 4.21 -0.14 5.05
CA ARG A 10 3.06 0.17 5.91
C ARG A 10 2.86 1.69 6.06
N GLU A 11 3.94 2.45 6.23
CA GLU A 11 3.89 3.91 6.26
C GLU A 11 3.38 4.48 4.93
N GLU A 12 3.91 4.00 3.80
CA GLU A 12 3.43 4.38 2.47
C GLU A 12 1.95 4.03 2.28
N HIS A 13 1.52 2.86 2.75
CA HIS A 13 0.10 2.48 2.70
C HIS A 13 -0.78 3.43 3.54
N ALA A 14 -0.37 3.75 4.76
CA ALA A 14 -1.10 4.66 5.64
C ALA A 14 -1.19 6.07 5.06
N ARG A 15 -0.10 6.54 4.44
CA ARG A 15 -0.05 7.82 3.75
C ARG A 15 -1.00 7.87 2.55
N LEU A 16 -0.97 6.85 1.70
CA LEU A 16 -1.89 6.74 0.56
C LEU A 16 -3.35 6.66 1.00
N GLU A 17 -3.67 5.99 2.11
CA GLU A 17 -5.01 6.00 2.70
C GLU A 17 -5.43 7.39 3.17
N ALA A 18 -4.55 8.10 3.87
CA ALA A 18 -4.83 9.46 4.34
C ALA A 18 -5.06 10.43 3.17
N GLU A 19 -4.25 10.34 2.10
CA GLU A 19 -4.43 11.15 0.88
C GLU A 19 -5.76 10.84 0.18
N ILE A 20 -6.16 9.56 0.11
CA ILE A 20 -7.48 9.16 -0.43
C ILE A 20 -8.61 9.74 0.42
N GLU A 21 -8.53 9.62 1.74
CA GLU A 21 -9.57 10.07 2.65
C GLU A 21 -9.70 11.60 2.64
N GLN A 22 -8.58 12.32 2.58
CA GLN A 22 -8.57 13.76 2.41
C GLN A 22 -9.20 14.18 1.08
N GLU A 23 -8.85 13.55 -0.03
CA GLU A 23 -9.40 13.87 -1.34
C GLU A 23 -10.90 13.55 -1.42
N LEU A 24 -11.34 12.43 -0.84
CA LEU A 24 -12.76 12.06 -0.74
C LEU A 24 -13.57 13.00 0.15
N ARG A 25 -12.94 13.66 1.13
CA ARG A 25 -13.59 14.69 1.97
C ARG A 25 -13.74 16.04 1.26
N ARG A 26 -13.09 16.24 0.10
CA ARG A 26 -13.20 17.51 -0.63
C ARG A 26 -14.60 17.64 -1.24
N PRO A 27 -15.14 18.86 -1.36
CA PRO A 27 -16.45 19.12 -1.96
C PRO A 27 -16.56 18.62 -3.42
N VAL A 28 -15.43 18.64 -4.13
CA VAL A 28 -15.29 18.09 -5.49
C VAL A 28 -14.09 17.15 -5.47
N PRO A 29 -14.30 15.85 -5.21
CA PRO A 29 -13.21 14.90 -5.16
C PRO A 29 -12.71 14.59 -6.58
N ASP A 30 -11.40 14.62 -6.79
CA ASP A 30 -10.81 14.13 -8.03
C ASP A 30 -10.87 12.59 -8.07
N GLN A 31 -11.86 12.06 -8.77
CA GLN A 31 -12.07 10.62 -8.90
C GLN A 31 -10.92 9.90 -9.62
N LEU A 32 -10.21 10.57 -10.54
CA LEU A 32 -9.04 10.01 -11.22
C LEU A 32 -7.86 9.90 -10.26
N LEU A 33 -7.64 10.94 -9.45
CA LEU A 33 -6.61 10.93 -8.40
C LEU A 33 -6.90 9.84 -7.36
N VAL A 34 -8.14 9.76 -6.86
CA VAL A 34 -8.57 8.70 -5.92
C VAL A 34 -8.38 7.31 -6.51
N ALA A 35 -8.74 7.09 -7.78
CA ALA A 35 -8.54 5.80 -8.45
C ALA A 35 -7.05 5.46 -8.59
N ARG A 36 -6.20 6.45 -8.87
CA ARG A 36 -4.75 6.27 -8.95
C ARG A 36 -4.14 5.94 -7.60
N LEU A 37 -4.52 6.66 -6.55
CA LEU A 37 -4.09 6.40 -5.16
C LEU A 37 -4.53 5.01 -4.70
N LYS A 38 -5.76 4.58 -5.00
CA LYS A 38 -6.24 3.22 -4.72
C LYS A 38 -5.42 2.15 -5.45
N LYS A 39 -5.03 2.37 -6.70
CA LYS A 39 -4.13 1.46 -7.44
C LYS A 39 -2.75 1.37 -6.81
N LEU A 40 -2.18 2.50 -6.38
CA LEU A 40 -0.88 2.52 -5.69
C LEU A 40 -0.94 1.76 -4.37
N LYS A 41 -2.02 1.97 -3.59
CA LYS A 41 -2.30 1.22 -2.37
C LYS A 41 -2.38 -0.28 -2.62
N LEU A 42 -3.11 -0.69 -3.68
CA LEU A 42 -3.23 -2.09 -4.06
C LEU A 42 -1.86 -2.69 -4.43
N ALA A 43 -1.06 -1.99 -5.23
CA ALA A 43 0.28 -2.43 -5.61
C ALA A 43 1.22 -2.57 -4.40
N ALA A 44 1.14 -1.66 -3.42
CA ALA A 44 1.89 -1.77 -2.17
C ALA A 44 1.47 -3.02 -1.37
N LYS A 45 0.16 -3.27 -1.26
CA LYS A 45 -0.37 -4.47 -0.60
C LYS A 45 0.03 -5.76 -1.33
N ASP A 46 0.04 -5.76 -2.66
CA ASP A 46 0.46 -6.91 -3.46
C ASP A 46 1.94 -7.21 -3.25
N ARG A 47 2.80 -6.19 -3.18
CA ARG A 47 4.23 -6.35 -2.83
C ARG A 47 4.40 -6.94 -1.42
N LEU A 48 3.66 -6.43 -0.44
CA LEU A 48 3.61 -6.96 0.93
C LEU A 48 3.24 -8.45 0.93
N THR A 49 2.19 -8.81 0.20
CA THR A 49 1.69 -10.19 0.10
C THR A 49 2.68 -11.09 -0.64
N ALA A 50 3.31 -10.61 -1.70
CA ALA A 50 4.32 -11.34 -2.45
C ALA A 50 5.57 -11.62 -1.59
N MET A 51 5.99 -10.66 -0.77
CA MET A 51 7.10 -10.86 0.17
C MET A 51 6.74 -11.83 1.29
N ASP A 52 5.53 -11.75 1.82
CA ASP A 52 5.06 -12.66 2.87
C ASP A 52 5.00 -14.12 2.34
N ARG A 53 4.49 -14.29 1.11
CA ARG A 53 4.52 -15.58 0.39
C ARG A 53 5.94 -16.08 0.11
N GLY A 54 6.85 -15.19 -0.28
CA GLY A 54 8.26 -15.53 -0.49
C GLY A 54 8.95 -15.96 0.82
N ARG A 55 8.66 -15.27 1.93
CA ARG A 55 9.17 -15.63 3.26
C ARG A 55 8.67 -17.00 3.73
N ALA A 56 7.39 -17.31 3.48
CA ALA A 56 6.82 -18.62 3.78
C ALA A 56 7.47 -19.76 2.98
N GLN A 57 7.86 -19.52 1.73
CA GLN A 57 8.55 -20.52 0.89
C GLN A 57 10.03 -20.73 1.29
N SER A 58 10.75 -19.68 1.71
CA SER A 58 12.15 -19.81 2.16
C SER A 58 12.32 -20.47 3.53
N SER A 59 11.26 -20.60 4.33
CA SER A 59 11.30 -21.30 5.63
C SER A 59 11.00 -22.81 5.51
N ALA A 60 10.65 -23.30 4.33
CA ALA A 60 10.21 -24.69 4.10
C ALA A 60 11.22 -25.54 3.30
N ALA A 61 12.45 -25.07 3.11
CA ALA A 61 13.54 -25.77 2.42
C ALA A 61 14.76 -25.89 3.34
#